data_AF-A0A8C6W3K9-F1
#
_entry.id   AF-A0A8C6W3K9-F1
#
_cell.length_a   1.000
_cell.length_b   1.000
_cell.length_c   1.000
_cell.angle_alpha   90.00
_cell.angle_beta   90.00
_cell.angle_gamma   90.00
#
_symmetry.space_group_name_H-M   'P 1'
#
loop_
_entity.id
_entity.type
_entity.pdbx_description
1 polymer ?
#
loop_
_entity_poly.entity_id
_entity_poly.type
_entity_poly.pdbx_seq_one_letter_code
_entity_poly.pdbx_strand_id
1 'polypeptide(L)'
;MTSESPCTTLDGLKCLGRYGNTPFLFPLYGQREIPQCFCRMCAVFGGIYCLHHKIQCFVVDKDSGSCRAVIDHLGQRINASSFIVEDSYLSKDTCSNMQYKQISRAVLITDQSMLETDSDQQISILRVPPLEPGTCSVRVTELCSSTMTCMKDTYLVHLTCSSSKTAREDLEPVVKKLFTPFSETEAEKEELRKPRLLWALYFNMRDSSGVSQSSYCGLPSNVYVCSGPDCALGNEPAVKQAERLFQELFPNEEFCPPPPNPEDIIFDGE
;
A
#
# COMPACT_ATOMS: atom_id res chain seq x y z
N MET A 1 24.52 0.00 -11.43
CA MET A 1 23.21 -0.36 -11.99
C MET A 1 22.19 0.57 -11.35
N THR A 2 21.89 1.69 -12.01
CA THR A 2 20.86 2.64 -11.59
C THR A 2 19.51 1.95 -11.75
N SER A 3 18.88 1.57 -10.64
CA SER A 3 17.50 1.09 -10.63
C SER A 3 16.61 2.14 -11.29
N GLU A 4 15.91 1.78 -12.36
CA GLU A 4 14.83 2.60 -12.90
C GLU A 4 13.88 2.94 -11.77
N SER A 5 13.73 4.23 -11.49
CA SER A 5 12.84 4.73 -10.45
C SER A 5 11.42 4.65 -11.01
N PRO A 6 10.44 4.05 -10.32
CA PRO A 6 9.10 3.85 -10.88
C PRO A 6 8.37 5.15 -11.21
N CYS A 7 8.76 6.29 -10.61
CA CYS A 7 8.28 7.61 -11.01
C CYS A 7 9.45 8.43 -11.57
N THR A 8 9.39 8.76 -12.85
CA THR A 8 10.41 9.60 -13.49
C THR A 8 10.14 11.08 -13.22
N THR A 9 11.17 11.92 -13.30
CA THR A 9 11.01 13.39 -13.25
C THR A 9 9.96 13.89 -14.27
N LEU A 10 9.84 13.20 -15.41
CA LEU A 10 8.88 13.52 -16.46
C LEU A 10 7.43 13.26 -16.00
N ASP A 11 7.18 12.17 -15.27
CA ASP A 11 5.84 11.85 -14.79
C ASP A 11 5.38 12.86 -13.75
N GLY A 12 6.27 13.26 -12.84
CA GLY A 12 6.00 14.33 -11.88
C GLY A 12 5.64 15.66 -12.55
N LEU A 13 6.37 16.04 -13.59
CA LEU A 13 6.11 17.28 -14.34
C LEU A 13 4.79 17.23 -15.12
N LYS A 14 4.41 16.08 -15.68
CA LYS A 14 3.13 15.90 -16.39
C LYS A 14 1.92 15.99 -15.47
N CYS A 15 2.07 15.58 -14.20
CA CYS A 15 0.98 15.60 -13.22
C CYS A 15 0.78 16.98 -12.56
N LEU A 16 1.80 17.85 -12.60
CA LEU A 16 1.75 19.17 -11.99
C LEU A 16 0.65 20.03 -12.62
N GLY A 17 -0.19 20.68 -11.81
CA GLY A 17 -1.24 21.56 -12.30
C GLY A 17 -2.54 20.86 -12.71
N ARG A 18 -2.60 19.52 -12.73
CA ARG A 18 -3.79 18.79 -13.18
C ARG A 18 -5.00 19.02 -12.27
N TYR A 19 -4.79 19.00 -10.95
CA TYR A 19 -5.83 19.23 -9.94
C TYR A 19 -5.42 20.23 -8.86
N GLY A 20 -4.16 20.68 -8.87
CA GLY A 20 -3.59 21.57 -7.87
C GLY A 20 -2.14 21.91 -8.19
N ASN A 21 -1.49 22.63 -7.28
CA ASN A 21 -0.12 23.10 -7.41
C ASN A 21 0.95 22.01 -7.22
N THR A 22 0.58 20.79 -6.83
CA THR A 22 1.48 19.63 -6.68
C THR A 22 1.00 18.45 -7.54
N PRO A 23 1.86 17.46 -7.84
CA PRO A 23 1.48 16.31 -8.65
C PRO A 23 0.79 15.18 -7.86
N PHE A 24 0.33 15.44 -6.63
CA PHE A 24 -0.16 14.42 -5.71
C PHE A 24 -1.62 14.64 -5.33
N LEU A 25 -2.32 13.54 -5.08
CA LEU A 25 -3.63 13.51 -4.45
C LEU A 25 -3.60 12.50 -3.31
N PHE A 26 -4.47 12.70 -2.33
CA PHE A 26 -4.67 11.78 -1.22
C PHE A 26 -6.17 11.47 -1.08
N PRO A 27 -6.57 10.19 -0.99
CA PRO A 27 -7.98 9.83 -0.82
C PRO A 27 -8.46 10.25 0.57
N LEU A 28 -9.64 10.87 0.62
CA LEU A 28 -10.35 11.10 1.87
C LEU A 28 -10.59 9.76 2.58
N TYR A 29 -10.48 9.76 3.91
CA TYR A 29 -10.51 8.57 4.78
C TYR A 29 -9.32 7.60 4.62
N GLY A 30 -8.34 7.96 3.78
CA GLY A 30 -7.07 7.27 3.67
C GLY A 30 -7.00 6.18 2.60
N GLN A 31 -5.81 5.62 2.44
CA GLN A 31 -5.47 4.71 1.33
C GLN A 31 -6.24 3.38 1.35
N ARG A 32 -6.83 3.00 2.49
CA ARG A 32 -7.61 1.76 2.64
C ARG A 32 -8.93 1.78 1.84
N GLU A 33 -9.41 2.96 1.45
CA GLU A 33 -10.61 3.07 0.62
C GLU A 33 -10.38 2.54 -0.80
N ILE A 34 -9.15 2.62 -1.32
CA ILE A 34 -8.83 2.18 -2.69
C ILE A 34 -9.14 0.69 -2.91
N PRO A 35 -8.62 -0.26 -2.08
CA PRO A 35 -9.02 -1.66 -2.21
C PRO A 35 -10.53 -1.89 -2.11
N GLN A 36 -11.23 -1.16 -1.23
CA GLN A 36 -12.67 -1.30 -1.04
C GLN A 36 -13.46 -0.85 -2.28
N CYS A 37 -13.01 0.21 -2.97
CA CYS A 37 -13.60 0.66 -4.24
C CYS A 37 -13.54 -0.45 -5.31
N PHE A 38 -12.39 -1.12 -5.46
CA PHE A 38 -12.26 -2.25 -6.38
C PHE A 38 -13.07 -3.48 -5.93
N CYS A 39 -13.15 -3.74 -4.62
CA CYS A 39 -14.00 -4.81 -4.11
C CYS A 39 -15.49 -4.56 -4.41
N ARG A 40 -15.94 -3.31 -4.27
CA ARG A 40 -17.29 -2.90 -4.64
C ARG A 40 -17.55 -3.12 -6.12
N MET A 41 -16.61 -2.73 -6.99
CA MET A 41 -16.72 -2.98 -8.43
C MET A 41 -16.91 -4.48 -8.71
N CYS A 42 -16.08 -5.35 -8.13
CA CYS A 42 -16.24 -6.79 -8.30
C CYS A 42 -17.59 -7.31 -7.79
N ALA A 43 -18.08 -6.83 -6.64
CA ALA A 43 -19.38 -7.22 -6.09
C ALA A 43 -20.56 -6.82 -6.98
N VAL A 44 -20.51 -5.62 -7.58
CA VAL A 44 -21.54 -5.13 -8.52
C VAL A 44 -21.67 -6.07 -9.73
N PHE A 45 -20.56 -6.66 -10.17
CA PHE A 45 -20.53 -7.63 -11.28
C PHE A 45 -20.65 -9.10 -10.81
N GLY A 46 -21.19 -9.33 -9.61
CA GLY A 46 -21.54 -10.68 -9.12
C GLY A 46 -20.45 -11.38 -8.28
N GLY A 47 -19.36 -10.69 -7.95
CA GLY A 47 -18.35 -11.20 -7.02
C GLY A 47 -18.90 -11.43 -5.61
N ILE A 48 -18.56 -12.58 -5.02
CA ILE A 48 -18.99 -12.94 -3.66
C ILE A 48 -17.85 -12.69 -2.67
N TYR A 49 -18.17 -12.04 -1.54
CA TYR A 49 -17.21 -11.68 -0.50
C TYR A 49 -17.49 -12.41 0.81
N CYS A 50 -16.44 -13.02 1.37
CA CYS A 50 -16.49 -13.71 2.65
C CYS A 50 -15.38 -13.18 3.57
N LEU A 51 -15.73 -12.31 4.53
CA LEU A 51 -14.80 -11.87 5.58
C LEU A 51 -14.77 -12.87 6.72
N HIS A 52 -13.66 -12.92 7.45
CA HIS A 52 -13.42 -13.91 8.52
C HIS A 52 -13.51 -15.37 8.06
N HIS A 53 -13.38 -15.62 6.75
CA HIS A 53 -13.47 -16.94 6.13
C HIS A 53 -12.09 -17.42 5.70
N LYS A 54 -11.48 -18.29 6.49
CA LYS A 54 -10.12 -18.79 6.23
C LYS A 54 -10.14 -19.98 5.27
N ILE A 55 -9.13 -20.07 4.41
CA ILE A 55 -8.83 -21.23 3.57
C ILE A 55 -7.78 -22.09 4.26
N GLN A 56 -8.00 -23.42 4.32
CA GLN A 56 -7.08 -24.36 4.95
C GLN A 56 -6.01 -24.86 3.98
N CYS A 57 -6.40 -25.28 2.77
CA CYS A 57 -5.46 -25.84 1.81
C CYS A 57 -5.96 -25.80 0.36
N PHE A 58 -5.01 -25.96 -0.56
CA PHE A 58 -5.27 -26.24 -1.97
C PHE A 58 -5.48 -27.74 -2.19
N VAL A 59 -6.38 -28.08 -3.11
CA VAL A 59 -6.59 -29.45 -3.58
C VAL A 59 -5.93 -29.59 -4.95
N VAL A 60 -4.75 -30.19 -4.96
CA VAL A 60 -3.95 -30.40 -6.17
C VAL A 60 -4.20 -31.78 -6.75
N ASP A 61 -4.49 -31.83 -8.04
CA ASP A 61 -4.63 -33.08 -8.78
C ASP A 61 -3.26 -33.70 -9.04
N LYS A 62 -3.07 -34.98 -8.70
CA LYS A 62 -1.76 -35.64 -8.78
C LYS A 62 -1.31 -35.91 -10.22
N ASP A 63 -2.26 -36.13 -11.12
CA ASP A 63 -1.96 -36.51 -12.50
C ASP A 63 -1.63 -35.26 -13.34
N SER A 64 -2.41 -34.19 -13.21
CA SER A 64 -2.20 -32.93 -13.94
C SER A 64 -1.31 -31.91 -13.22
N GLY A 65 -1.07 -32.07 -11.91
CA GLY A 65 -0.33 -31.10 -11.09
C GLY A 65 -1.07 -29.77 -10.87
N SER A 66 -2.31 -29.64 -11.33
CA SER A 66 -3.11 -28.41 -11.26
C SER A 66 -3.98 -28.36 -10.00
N CYS A 67 -4.16 -27.17 -9.43
CA CYS A 67 -5.12 -26.95 -8.36
C CYS A 67 -6.55 -27.03 -8.90
N ARG A 68 -7.43 -27.78 -8.23
CA ARG A 68 -8.83 -27.96 -8.64
C ARG A 68 -9.83 -27.31 -7.69
N ALA A 69 -9.42 -27.10 -6.44
CA ALA A 69 -10.29 -26.57 -5.41
C ALA A 69 -9.47 -26.01 -4.23
N VAL A 70 -10.17 -25.31 -3.35
CA VAL A 70 -9.72 -25.05 -1.97
C VAL A 70 -10.65 -25.72 -0.98
N ILE A 71 -10.13 -26.03 0.21
CA ILE A 71 -10.92 -26.44 1.37
C ILE A 71 -10.93 -25.28 2.36
N ASP A 72 -12.11 -24.83 2.76
CA ASP A 72 -12.24 -23.76 3.74
C ASP A 72 -12.17 -24.27 5.20
N HIS A 73 -12.25 -23.34 6.15
CA HIS A 73 -12.18 -23.67 7.57
C HIS A 73 -13.39 -24.45 8.11
N LEU A 74 -14.47 -24.56 7.34
CA LEU A 74 -15.66 -25.36 7.66
C LEU A 74 -15.57 -26.77 7.04
N GLY A 75 -14.53 -27.05 6.26
CA GLY A 75 -14.37 -28.30 5.52
C GLY A 75 -15.12 -28.33 4.19
N GLN A 76 -15.68 -27.21 3.73
CA GLN A 76 -16.34 -27.12 2.44
C GLN A 76 -15.30 -27.05 1.31
N ARG A 77 -15.50 -27.89 0.29
CA ARG A 77 -14.71 -27.85 -0.94
C ARG A 77 -15.31 -26.86 -1.93
N ILE A 78 -14.50 -25.91 -2.39
CA ILE A 78 -14.88 -24.89 -3.37
C ILE A 78 -14.02 -25.07 -4.62
N ASN A 79 -14.65 -25.46 -5.74
CA ASN A 79 -13.95 -25.70 -7.00
C ASN A 79 -13.74 -24.39 -7.77
N ALA A 80 -12.59 -24.24 -8.43
CA ALA A 80 -12.28 -23.13 -9.33
C ALA A 80 -11.22 -23.54 -10.36
N SER A 81 -11.14 -22.81 -11.47
CA SER A 81 -10.14 -23.01 -12.52
C SER A 81 -8.80 -22.31 -12.21
N SER A 82 -8.87 -21.15 -11.56
CA SER A 82 -7.71 -20.30 -11.25
C SER A 82 -7.81 -19.80 -9.81
N PHE A 83 -6.66 -19.66 -9.15
CA PHE A 83 -6.57 -19.25 -7.75
C PHE A 83 -5.61 -18.08 -7.63
N ILE A 84 -6.06 -16.97 -7.06
CA ILE A 84 -5.21 -15.82 -6.75
C ILE A 84 -5.06 -15.77 -5.23
N VAL A 85 -3.82 -15.70 -4.75
CA VAL A 85 -3.50 -15.71 -3.32
C VAL A 85 -2.48 -14.62 -3.02
N GLU A 86 -2.65 -13.91 -1.91
CA GLU A 86 -1.63 -12.95 -1.45
C GLU A 86 -0.55 -13.70 -0.64
N ASP A 87 0.71 -13.28 -0.80
CA ASP A 87 1.91 -13.92 -0.24
C ASP A 87 1.78 -14.31 1.25
N SER A 88 1.14 -13.49 2.09
CA SER A 88 1.00 -13.77 3.53
C SER A 88 0.13 -14.99 3.87
N TYR A 89 -0.72 -15.45 2.94
CA TYR A 89 -1.55 -16.64 3.10
C TYR A 89 -0.82 -17.94 2.76
N LEU A 90 0.37 -17.86 2.14
CA LEU A 90 1.16 -19.02 1.80
C LEU A 90 1.88 -19.60 3.02
N SER A 91 2.10 -20.92 2.98
CA SER A 91 2.79 -21.64 4.05
C SER A 91 4.29 -21.30 4.09
N LYS A 92 4.92 -21.47 5.26
CA LYS A 92 6.37 -21.31 5.40
C LYS A 92 7.17 -22.23 4.48
N ASP A 93 6.65 -23.42 4.20
CA ASP A 93 7.30 -24.40 3.33
C ASP A 93 7.28 -23.93 1.87
N THR A 94 6.14 -23.38 1.42
CA THR A 94 6.00 -22.76 0.09
C THR A 94 6.93 -21.56 -0.08
N CYS A 95 7.16 -20.80 0.99
CA CYS A 95 8.02 -19.61 1.00
C CYS A 95 9.46 -19.88 1.50
N SER A 96 9.88 -21.14 1.57
CA SER A 96 11.16 -21.55 2.18
C SER A 96 12.39 -20.90 1.54
N ASN A 97 12.37 -20.65 0.23
CA ASN A 97 13.46 -20.03 -0.52
C ASN A 97 13.37 -18.49 -0.59
N MET A 98 12.43 -17.87 0.15
CA MET A 98 12.18 -16.44 0.02
C MET A 98 13.09 -15.59 0.89
N GLN A 99 13.70 -14.58 0.25
CA GLN A 99 14.34 -13.47 0.94
C GLN A 99 13.49 -12.23 0.78
N TYR A 100 12.64 -11.99 1.77
CA TYR A 100 11.78 -10.82 1.78
C TYR A 100 12.56 -9.56 2.15
N LYS A 101 12.25 -8.47 1.46
CA LYS A 101 12.62 -7.14 1.92
C LYS A 101 11.70 -6.75 3.07
N GLN A 102 12.06 -5.66 3.75
CA GLN A 102 11.26 -5.10 4.83
C GLN A 102 11.07 -3.60 4.60
N ILE A 103 9.94 -3.07 5.04
CA ILE A 103 9.60 -1.65 5.01
C ILE A 103 9.54 -1.18 6.46
N SER A 104 10.31 -0.15 6.79
CA SER A 104 10.24 0.52 8.08
C SER A 104 9.16 1.58 8.02
N ARG A 105 8.16 1.47 8.90
CA ARG A 105 7.03 2.40 9.00
C ARG A 105 6.93 3.00 10.40
N ALA A 106 6.59 4.29 10.45
CA ALA A 106 6.10 4.91 11.67
C ALA A 106 4.79 5.65 11.43
N VAL A 107 3.94 5.68 12.44
CA VAL A 107 2.68 6.44 12.48
C VAL A 107 2.71 7.29 13.73
N LEU A 108 2.61 8.60 13.54
CA LEU A 108 2.71 9.58 14.61
C LEU A 108 1.41 10.40 14.67
N ILE A 109 1.03 10.80 15.88
CA ILE A 109 0.02 11.83 16.11
C ILE A 109 0.72 13.04 16.72
N THR A 110 0.58 14.21 16.08
CA THR A 110 1.17 15.47 16.54
C THR A 110 0.09 16.53 16.75
N ASP A 111 0.41 17.57 17.51
CA ASP A 111 -0.51 18.68 17.85
C ASP A 111 -0.45 19.85 16.86
N GLN A 112 0.58 19.92 16.02
CA GLN A 112 0.75 20.97 15.01
C GLN A 112 1.48 20.42 13.78
N SER A 113 1.41 21.20 12.69
CA SER A 113 2.13 20.95 11.43
C SER A 113 3.64 21.09 11.61
N MET A 114 4.43 20.28 10.89
CA MET A 114 5.89 20.40 10.79
C MET A 114 6.35 21.74 10.23
N LEU A 115 5.51 22.39 9.41
CA LEU A 115 5.75 23.73 8.86
C LEU A 115 4.53 24.61 9.13
N GLU A 116 4.72 25.64 9.95
CA GLU A 116 3.68 26.61 10.24
C GLU A 116 3.39 27.46 8.99
N THR A 117 2.13 27.54 8.61
CA THR A 117 1.65 28.38 7.50
C THR A 117 0.32 29.02 7.87
N ASP A 118 -0.14 30.01 7.09
CA ASP A 118 -1.42 30.68 7.32
C ASP A 118 -2.65 29.74 7.24
N SER A 119 -2.48 28.53 6.66
CA SER A 119 -3.51 27.50 6.58
C SER A 119 -3.08 26.24 7.33
N ASP A 120 -3.90 25.79 8.25
CA ASP A 120 -3.73 24.58 9.05
C ASP A 120 -4.17 23.30 8.30
N GLN A 121 -4.93 23.44 7.20
CA GLN A 121 -5.48 22.33 6.42
C GLN A 121 -4.62 22.00 5.18
N GLN A 122 -3.39 21.54 5.41
CA GLN A 122 -2.48 21.13 4.35
C GLN A 122 -2.14 19.63 4.41
N ILE A 123 -1.81 19.07 3.25
CA ILE A 123 -1.22 17.74 3.12
C ILE A 123 0.18 17.94 2.57
N SER A 124 1.18 17.49 3.33
CA SER A 124 2.58 17.76 3.02
C SER A 124 3.34 16.46 2.82
N ILE A 125 4.24 16.45 1.84
CA ILE A 125 5.23 15.39 1.67
C ILE A 125 6.63 15.97 1.82
N LEU A 126 7.39 15.41 2.75
CA LEU A 126 8.78 15.74 3.00
C LEU A 126 9.64 14.52 2.70
N ARG A 127 10.77 14.73 2.03
CA ARG A 127 11.78 13.69 1.85
C ARG A 127 13.03 14.07 2.62
N VAL A 128 13.40 13.23 3.58
CA VAL A 128 14.61 13.37 4.38
C VAL A 128 15.68 12.47 3.76
N PRO A 129 16.76 13.04 3.20
CA PRO A 129 17.89 12.25 2.71
C PRO A 129 18.51 11.40 3.84
N PRO A 130 19.25 10.33 3.50
CA PRO A 130 20.01 9.56 4.47
C PRO A 130 20.85 10.46 5.37
N LEU A 131 20.65 10.37 6.69
CA LEU A 131 21.42 11.14 7.67
C LEU A 131 22.81 10.52 7.92
N GLU A 132 22.90 9.20 7.76
CA GLU A 132 24.12 8.42 7.96
C GLU A 132 24.40 7.53 6.73
N PRO A 133 25.68 7.26 6.41
CA PRO A 133 26.04 6.31 5.37
C PRO A 133 25.39 4.94 5.59
N GLY A 134 24.80 4.37 4.54
CA GLY A 134 24.13 3.06 4.61
C GLY A 134 22.66 3.09 5.04
N THR A 135 22.10 4.27 5.36
CA THR A 135 20.66 4.42 5.62
C THR A 135 19.89 4.82 4.36
N CYS A 136 18.58 4.54 4.33
CA CYS A 136 17.71 4.90 3.21
C CYS A 136 17.09 6.30 3.41
N SER A 137 16.72 6.96 2.32
CA SER A 137 15.93 8.20 2.41
C SER A 137 14.58 7.92 3.04
N VAL A 138 14.16 8.75 3.99
CA VAL A 138 12.87 8.63 4.66
C VAL A 138 11.85 9.55 4.00
N ARG A 139 10.70 9.01 3.65
CA ARG A 139 9.53 9.79 3.24
C ARG A 139 8.69 10.08 4.47
N VAL A 140 8.26 11.33 4.61
CA VAL A 140 7.34 11.79 5.65
C VAL A 140 6.11 12.35 4.94
N THR A 141 4.93 11.85 5.29
CA THR A 141 3.64 12.36 4.78
C THR A 141 2.82 12.83 5.96
N GLU A 142 2.46 14.09 5.97
CA GLU A 142 1.64 14.72 7.01
C GLU A 142 0.23 14.94 6.49
N LEU A 143 -0.75 14.52 7.29
CA LEU A 143 -2.16 14.60 6.98
C LEU A 143 -2.85 15.43 8.07
N CYS A 144 -3.52 16.51 7.68
CA CYS A 144 -4.37 17.30 8.55
C CYS A 144 -5.77 16.65 8.70
N SER A 145 -6.57 17.16 9.63
CA SER A 145 -7.92 16.61 9.91
C SER A 145 -8.88 16.62 8.71
N SER A 146 -8.71 17.51 7.72
CA SER A 146 -9.56 17.53 6.50
C SER A 146 -9.44 16.28 5.62
N THR A 147 -8.38 15.48 5.78
CA THR A 147 -8.27 14.17 5.11
C THR A 147 -9.18 13.12 5.73
N MET A 148 -9.82 13.43 6.87
CA MET A 148 -10.66 12.53 7.66
C MET A 148 -9.89 11.34 8.25
N THR A 149 -8.57 11.46 8.43
CA THR A 149 -7.72 10.40 9.01
C THR A 149 -7.31 10.65 10.47
N CYS A 150 -7.58 11.83 11.02
CA CYS A 150 -7.28 12.19 12.40
C CYS A 150 -8.29 13.19 12.96
N MET A 151 -8.29 13.36 14.29
CA MET A 151 -9.17 14.31 14.97
C MET A 151 -8.73 15.76 14.70
N LYS A 152 -9.64 16.71 14.92
CA LYS A 152 -9.31 18.14 14.85
C LYS A 152 -8.15 18.48 15.78
N ASP A 153 -7.39 19.50 15.41
CA ASP A 153 -6.22 19.99 16.15
C ASP A 153 -5.12 18.93 16.33
N THR A 154 -5.11 17.90 15.46
CA THR A 154 -4.05 16.92 15.37
C THR A 154 -3.66 16.67 13.92
N TYR A 155 -2.47 16.12 13.74
CA TYR A 155 -1.97 15.68 12.44
C TYR A 155 -1.54 14.22 12.52
N LEU A 156 -1.84 13.47 11.46
CA LEU A 156 -1.38 12.10 11.29
C LEU A 156 -0.15 12.10 10.37
N VAL A 157 1.00 11.75 10.94
CA VAL A 157 2.27 11.75 10.20
C VAL A 157 2.73 10.31 9.97
N HIS A 158 2.99 9.99 8.71
CA HIS A 158 3.51 8.70 8.28
C HIS A 158 4.97 8.81 7.86
N LEU A 159 5.84 7.97 8.40
CA LEU A 159 7.22 7.83 7.95
C LEU A 159 7.41 6.48 7.25
N THR A 160 8.19 6.46 6.17
CA THR A 160 8.46 5.25 5.39
C THR A 160 9.86 5.25 4.80
N CYS A 161 10.55 4.12 4.92
CA CYS A 161 11.75 3.83 4.14
C CYS A 161 11.89 2.31 3.93
N SER A 162 12.76 1.91 3.01
CA SER A 162 13.28 0.55 2.99
C SER A 162 14.03 0.29 4.29
N SER A 163 13.73 -0.84 4.92
CA SER A 163 14.28 -1.20 6.22
C SER A 163 15.75 -1.59 6.11
N SER A 164 16.57 -1.06 7.02
CA SER A 164 17.94 -1.49 7.25
C SER A 164 18.05 -2.29 8.55
N LYS A 165 17.28 -1.90 9.57
CA LYS A 165 17.17 -2.59 10.86
C LYS A 165 15.71 -2.60 11.33
N THR A 166 15.44 -2.42 12.62
CA THR A 166 14.06 -2.22 13.08
C THR A 166 13.53 -0.84 12.66
N ALA A 167 12.21 -0.74 12.49
CA ALA A 167 11.58 0.51 12.10
C ALA A 167 11.85 1.66 13.08
N ARG A 168 12.05 1.36 14.36
CA ARG A 168 12.42 2.36 15.35
C ARG A 168 13.85 2.86 15.12
N GLU A 169 14.82 1.96 14.95
CA GLU A 169 16.21 2.35 14.67
C GLU A 169 16.34 3.16 13.38
N ASP A 170 15.59 2.80 12.34
CA ASP A 170 15.63 3.47 11.03
C ASP A 170 14.97 4.86 11.06
N LEU A 171 13.94 5.07 11.88
CA LEU A 171 13.07 6.25 11.79
C LEU A 171 13.15 7.20 12.99
N GLU A 172 13.50 6.72 14.18
CA GLU A 172 13.59 7.53 15.40
C GLU A 172 14.56 8.73 15.27
N PRO A 173 15.71 8.63 14.55
CA PRO A 173 16.55 9.81 14.29
C PRO A 173 15.83 10.93 13.53
N VAL A 174 14.98 10.57 12.55
CA VAL A 174 14.17 11.55 11.80
C VAL A 174 13.06 12.11 12.68
N VAL A 175 12.40 11.27 13.48
CA VAL A 175 11.36 11.72 14.41
C VAL A 175 11.91 12.72 15.42
N LYS A 176 13.05 12.44 16.07
CA LYS A 176 13.69 13.37 17.01
C LYS A 176 14.18 14.66 16.37
N LYS A 177 14.50 14.62 15.07
CA LYS A 177 14.88 15.82 14.33
C LYS A 177 13.68 16.73 14.09
N LEU A 178 12.52 16.16 13.77
CA LEU A 178 11.32 16.91 13.38
C LEU A 178 10.38 17.24 14.54
N PHE A 179 10.37 16.46 15.62
CA PHE A 179 9.36 16.53 16.69
C PHE A 179 9.98 16.52 18.09
N THR A 180 9.27 17.13 19.05
CA THR A 180 9.62 17.11 20.47
C THR A 180 8.74 16.11 21.22
N PRO A 181 9.28 15.18 22.01
CA PRO A 181 8.48 14.27 22.83
C PRO A 181 7.55 15.03 23.79
N PHE A 182 6.33 14.53 24.04
CA PHE A 182 5.38 15.19 24.94
C PHE A 182 5.93 15.45 26.35
N SER A 183 6.83 14.59 26.85
CA SER A 183 7.39 14.66 28.21
C SER A 183 8.49 15.70 28.39
N GLU A 184 9.06 16.26 27.32
CA GLU A 184 10.14 17.25 27.44
C GLU A 184 9.54 18.64 27.63
N THR A 185 9.85 19.26 28.77
CA THR A 185 9.56 20.68 29.02
C THR A 185 10.35 21.54 28.04
N GLU A 186 9.67 22.53 27.44
CA GLU A 186 10.26 23.45 26.47
C GLU A 186 11.51 24.11 27.05
N ALA A 187 12.68 23.73 26.56
CA ALA A 187 13.88 24.51 26.78
C ALA A 187 13.75 25.78 25.94
N GLU A 188 13.64 26.93 26.61
CA GLU A 188 13.63 28.27 26.03
C GLU A 188 14.87 28.49 25.15
N LYS A 189 14.78 28.13 23.87
CA LYS A 189 15.71 28.59 22.83
C LYS A 189 14.88 28.96 21.60
N GLU A 190 15.20 30.11 21.03
CA GLU A 190 14.56 30.77 19.88
C GLU A 190 14.58 29.97 18.56
N GLU A 191 14.77 28.65 18.58
CA GLU A 191 14.59 27.82 17.40
C GLU A 191 13.10 27.55 17.18
N LEU A 192 12.68 27.57 15.91
CA LEU A 192 11.32 27.21 15.45
C LEU A 192 10.73 26.07 16.28
N ARG A 193 9.63 26.34 16.98
CA ARG A 193 8.98 25.41 17.91
C ARG A 193 8.57 24.14 17.16
N LYS A 194 9.27 23.03 17.39
CA LYS A 194 8.94 21.73 16.79
C LYS A 194 7.57 21.24 17.30
N PRO A 195 6.78 20.55 16.46
CA PRO A 195 5.52 19.95 16.92
C PRO A 195 5.75 18.93 18.03
N ARG A 196 4.79 18.83 18.95
CA ARG A 196 4.84 17.84 20.02
C ARG A 196 4.32 16.51 19.51
N LEU A 197 5.07 15.46 19.81
CA LEU A 197 4.70 14.10 19.53
C LEU A 197 3.78 13.56 20.64
N LEU A 198 2.50 13.40 20.33
CA LEU A 198 1.48 12.90 21.26
C LEU A 198 1.49 11.37 21.35
N TRP A 199 1.69 10.71 20.21
CA TRP A 199 1.73 9.25 20.13
C TRP A 199 2.58 8.78 18.95
N ALA A 200 3.22 7.61 19.09
CA ALA A 200 4.03 7.02 18.04
C ALA A 200 3.93 5.49 18.03
N LEU A 201 3.83 4.91 16.84
CA LEU A 201 3.97 3.49 16.55
C LEU A 201 5.06 3.29 15.50
N TYR A 202 5.92 2.30 15.73
CA TYR A 202 6.94 1.85 14.78
C TYR A 202 6.73 0.37 14.50
N PHE A 203 6.79 -0.02 13.22
CA PHE A 203 6.69 -1.42 12.83
C PHE A 203 7.38 -1.68 11.50
N ASN A 204 7.88 -2.90 11.33
CA ASN A 204 8.36 -3.40 10.06
C ASN A 204 7.22 -4.14 9.34
N MET A 205 7.14 -3.98 8.03
CA MET A 205 6.20 -4.69 7.17
C MET A 205 6.99 -5.48 6.13
N ARG A 206 6.57 -6.73 5.87
CA ARG A 206 7.15 -7.54 4.80
C ARG A 206 6.90 -6.86 3.45
N ASP A 207 7.96 -6.72 2.68
CA ASP A 207 7.90 -6.36 1.26
C ASP A 207 8.16 -7.62 0.43
N SER A 208 7.08 -8.16 -0.15
CA SER A 208 7.10 -9.29 -1.08
C SER A 208 7.01 -8.85 -2.54
N SER A 209 7.15 -7.54 -2.82
CA SER A 209 7.12 -7.03 -4.18
C SER A 209 8.37 -7.44 -4.98
N GLY A 210 8.17 -7.68 -6.28
CA GLY A 210 9.25 -8.11 -7.18
C GLY A 210 9.72 -9.55 -6.98
N VAL A 211 9.06 -10.36 -6.16
CA VAL A 211 9.30 -11.81 -6.05
C VAL A 211 8.74 -12.52 -7.29
N SER A 212 9.54 -13.41 -7.90
CA SER A 212 9.11 -14.22 -9.04
C SER A 212 8.24 -15.40 -8.59
N GLN A 213 7.25 -15.79 -9.39
CA GLN A 213 6.42 -16.97 -9.12
C GLN A 213 7.26 -18.26 -9.02
N SER A 214 8.35 -18.35 -9.80
CA SER A 214 9.28 -19.49 -9.78
C SER A 214 10.07 -19.62 -8.49
N SER A 215 10.09 -18.59 -7.63
CA SER A 215 10.76 -18.65 -6.34
C SER A 215 9.96 -19.46 -5.31
N TYR A 216 8.64 -19.60 -5.49
CA TYR A 216 7.76 -20.33 -4.59
C TYR A 216 7.85 -21.84 -4.81
N CYS A 217 7.95 -22.60 -3.73
CA CYS A 217 8.12 -24.05 -3.78
C CYS A 217 6.77 -24.75 -3.95
N GLY A 218 6.64 -25.55 -5.01
CA GLY A 218 5.51 -26.48 -5.17
C GLY A 218 4.16 -25.83 -5.46
N LEU A 219 4.14 -24.59 -5.97
CA LEU A 219 2.90 -23.96 -6.41
C LEU A 219 2.45 -24.52 -7.78
N PRO A 220 1.17 -24.94 -7.91
CA PRO A 220 0.58 -25.26 -9.20
C PRO A 220 0.59 -24.06 -10.16
N SER A 221 0.65 -24.31 -11.46
CA SER A 221 0.71 -23.27 -12.50
C SER A 221 -0.51 -22.36 -12.55
N ASN A 222 -1.68 -22.82 -12.09
CA ASN A 222 -2.92 -22.04 -12.02
C ASN A 222 -3.15 -21.37 -10.65
N VAL A 223 -2.11 -21.33 -9.80
CA VAL A 223 -2.09 -20.56 -8.55
C VAL A 223 -1.17 -19.36 -8.72
N TYR A 224 -1.76 -18.17 -8.74
CA TYR A 224 -1.11 -16.90 -8.97
C TYR A 224 -0.90 -16.17 -7.63
N VAL A 225 0.27 -15.57 -7.44
CA VAL A 225 0.64 -14.91 -6.18
C VAL A 225 0.63 -13.39 -6.35
N CYS A 226 -0.13 -12.71 -5.49
CA CYS A 226 -0.08 -11.27 -5.32
C CYS A 226 0.91 -10.90 -4.21
N SER A 227 1.65 -9.80 -4.43
CA SER A 227 2.53 -9.25 -3.41
C SER A 227 1.74 -8.39 -2.41
N GLY A 228 2.34 -8.17 -1.25
CA GLY A 228 1.87 -7.15 -0.31
C GLY A 228 2.29 -5.74 -0.75
N PRO A 229 2.12 -4.73 0.11
CA PRO A 229 2.56 -3.37 -0.18
C PRO A 229 4.09 -3.27 -0.38
N ASP A 230 4.49 -2.39 -1.30
CA ASP A 230 5.89 -2.02 -1.54
C ASP A 230 6.25 -0.64 -0.92
N CYS A 231 7.51 -0.21 -1.05
CA CYS A 231 7.98 1.05 -0.45
C CYS A 231 7.85 2.30 -1.38
N ALA A 232 7.29 2.15 -2.58
CA ALA A 232 7.12 3.22 -3.55
C ALA A 232 6.11 4.29 -3.07
N LEU A 233 6.06 5.40 -3.82
CA LEU A 233 5.18 6.53 -3.50
C LEU A 233 3.75 6.33 -3.99
N GLY A 234 3.59 5.74 -5.17
CA GLY A 234 2.30 5.43 -5.74
C GLY A 234 2.00 3.94 -5.71
N ASN A 235 0.85 3.57 -6.26
CA ASN A 235 0.36 2.20 -6.34
C ASN A 235 0.68 1.52 -7.68
N GLU A 236 1.61 2.07 -8.46
CA GLU A 236 1.93 1.57 -9.80
C GLU A 236 2.38 0.10 -9.81
N PRO A 237 3.22 -0.39 -8.89
CA PRO A 237 3.57 -1.81 -8.86
C PRO A 237 2.37 -2.72 -8.65
N ALA A 238 1.43 -2.33 -7.77
CA ALA A 238 0.19 -3.07 -7.53
C ALA A 238 -0.70 -3.12 -8.78
N VAL A 239 -0.87 -1.98 -9.48
CA VAL A 239 -1.64 -1.91 -10.73
C VAL A 239 -1.00 -2.76 -11.82
N LYS A 240 0.33 -2.65 -12.02
CA LYS A 240 1.08 -3.45 -13.01
C LYS A 240 1.01 -4.96 -12.71
N GLN A 241 1.00 -5.36 -11.44
CA GLN A 241 0.82 -6.76 -11.07
C GLN A 241 -0.60 -7.24 -11.42
N ALA A 242 -1.61 -6.46 -11.06
CA ALA A 242 -3.00 -6.80 -11.35
C ALA A 242 -3.29 -6.90 -12.85
N GLU A 243 -2.80 -5.94 -13.65
CA GLU A 243 -2.95 -5.93 -15.10
C GLU A 243 -2.28 -7.15 -15.76
N ARG A 244 -1.07 -7.50 -15.33
CA ARG A 244 -0.35 -8.67 -15.83
C ARG A 244 -1.11 -9.96 -15.52
N LEU A 245 -1.54 -10.14 -14.27
CA LEU A 245 -2.32 -11.33 -13.87
C LEU A 245 -3.65 -11.40 -14.63
N PHE A 246 -4.30 -10.26 -14.87
CA PHE A 246 -5.53 -10.21 -15.65
C PHE A 246 -5.28 -10.65 -17.10
N GLN A 247 -4.22 -10.15 -17.76
CA GLN A 247 -3.87 -10.55 -19.13
C GLN A 247 -3.47 -12.04 -19.23
N GLU A 248 -2.86 -12.62 -18.19
CA GLU A 248 -2.57 -14.05 -18.14
C GLU A 248 -3.85 -14.90 -18.01
N LEU A 249 -4.85 -14.41 -17.26
CA LEU A 249 -6.12 -15.10 -17.06
C LEU A 249 -7.11 -14.89 -18.21
N PHE A 250 -7.08 -13.71 -18.82
CA PHE A 250 -8.06 -13.21 -19.79
C PHE A 250 -7.34 -12.44 -20.92
N PRO A 251 -6.57 -13.11 -21.80
CA PRO A 251 -5.64 -12.46 -22.73
C PRO A 251 -6.28 -11.57 -23.80
N ASN A 252 -7.57 -11.76 -24.08
CA ASN A 252 -8.31 -11.02 -25.11
C ASN A 252 -9.30 -10.01 -24.52
N GLU A 253 -9.32 -9.85 -23.20
CA GLU A 253 -10.26 -8.96 -22.51
C GLU A 253 -9.60 -7.62 -22.17
N GLU A 254 -10.42 -6.57 -22.07
CA GLU A 254 -9.97 -5.25 -21.64
C GLU A 254 -9.80 -5.20 -20.12
N PHE A 255 -8.72 -4.57 -19.64
CA PHE A 255 -8.45 -4.45 -18.22
C PHE A 255 -9.31 -3.35 -17.57
N CYS A 256 -10.32 -3.76 -16.81
CA CYS A 256 -11.23 -2.90 -16.05
C CYS A 256 -11.91 -1.79 -16.89
N PRO A 257 -12.66 -2.13 -17.95
CA PRO A 257 -13.45 -1.15 -18.70
C PRO A 257 -14.50 -0.49 -17.79
N PRO A 258 -14.90 0.76 -18.09
CA PRO A 258 -15.98 1.42 -17.35
C PRO A 258 -17.28 0.60 -17.47
N PRO A 259 -18.09 0.53 -16.40
CA PRO A 259 -19.40 -0.12 -16.48
C PRO A 259 -20.27 0.60 -17.53
N PRO A 260 -21.03 -0.12 -18.36
CA PRO A 260 -21.95 0.51 -19.31
C PRO A 260 -23.01 1.27 -18.53
N ASN A 261 -23.14 2.58 -18.80
CA ASN A 261 -24.18 3.39 -18.19
C ASN A 261 -25.50 3.16 -18.94
N PRO A 262 -26.54 2.60 -18.31
CA PRO A 262 -27.81 2.34 -18.99
C PRO A 262 -28.48 3.61 -19.50
N GLU A 263 -28.18 4.76 -18.89
CA GLU A 263 -28.71 6.08 -19.32
C GLU A 263 -28.08 6.58 -20.63
N ASP A 264 -26.96 6.00 -21.08
CA ASP A 264 -26.34 6.34 -22.37
C ASP A 264 -27.09 5.68 -23.55
N ILE A 265 -27.99 4.73 -23.28
CA ILE A 265 -28.83 4.07 -24.30
C ILE A 265 -30.07 4.94 -24.55
N ILE A 266 -30.05 5.71 -25.64
CA ILE A 266 -31.22 6.45 -26.10
C ILE A 266 -32.19 5.45 -26.75
N PHE A 267 -33.35 5.26 -26.12
CA PHE A 267 -34.48 4.57 -26.77
C PHE A 267 -35.17 5.58 -27.70
N ASP A 268 -35.37 5.22 -28.98
CA ASP A 268 -36.29 5.97 -29.85
C ASP A 268 -37.67 5.93 -29.20
N GLY A 269 -38.15 7.08 -28.72
CA GLY A 269 -39.46 7.22 -28.09
C GLY A 269 -40.60 7.15 -29.12
N GLU A 270 -41.70 6.49 -28.75
CA GLU A 270 -43.01 6.66 -29.41
C GLU A 270 -43.66 8.00 -29.09
#